data_AF-C8VHA0-F1
#
_entry.id   AF-C8VHA0-F1
#
_cell.length_a   1.000
_cell.length_b   1.000
_cell.length_c   1.000
_cell.angle_alpha   90.00
_cell.angle_beta   90.00
_cell.angle_gamma   90.00
#
_symmetry.space_group_name_H-M   'P 1'
#
loop_
_entity.id
_entity.type
_entity.pdbx_description
1 polymer ?
#
loop_
_entity_poly.entity_id
_entity_poly.type
_entity_poly.pdbx_seq_one_letter_code
_entity_poly.pdbx_strand_id
1 'polypeptide(L)'
;MDGTSMDETRTDEDTNDEVNVLIFDYIICLAIHAAMDVAQGNTGEWDMSWLEDTLRALRSVLPPIKELPVDLQIKAQVFEIARVLSKASYPGPAELAEMASTFVSTCNAKKEDMLALHAMEVASHIRNESSQTAVVNSLLSVMQLLAPPILIQLERGRLEGLNRNETQQLKRRIGMV
;
A
#
# COMPACT_ATOMS: atom_id res chain seq x y z
N MET A 1 50.62 -4.21 20.45
CA MET A 1 49.83 -5.44 20.22
C MET A 1 48.54 -5.21 20.97
N ASP A 2 47.62 -4.46 20.37
CA ASP A 2 46.70 -4.86 19.29
C ASP A 2 45.41 -5.47 19.88
N GLY A 3 44.28 -5.05 19.33
CA GLY A 3 42.94 -5.45 19.80
C GLY A 3 41.91 -4.32 19.83
N THR A 4 41.91 -3.41 18.86
CA THR A 4 40.74 -2.57 18.60
C THR A 4 39.65 -3.48 18.05
N SER A 5 38.74 -3.93 18.90
CA SER A 5 37.52 -4.64 18.50
C SER A 5 36.65 -3.65 17.73
N MET A 6 36.73 -3.72 16.41
CA MET A 6 35.83 -3.05 15.48
C MET A 6 34.45 -3.68 15.65
N ASP A 7 33.53 -2.95 16.28
CA ASP A 7 32.12 -3.32 16.41
C ASP A 7 31.42 -3.07 15.06
N GLU A 8 31.76 -3.89 14.08
CA GLU A 8 31.03 -3.99 12.80
C GLU A 8 29.88 -4.98 13.02
N THR A 9 28.68 -4.50 13.37
CA THR A 9 27.35 -4.98 12.90
C THR A 9 26.24 -4.55 13.86
N ARG A 10 25.96 -3.25 13.92
CA ARG A 10 24.62 -2.77 14.26
C ARG A 10 24.18 -1.86 13.12
N THR A 11 23.48 -2.43 12.15
CA THR A 11 22.52 -1.63 11.39
C THR A 11 21.66 -0.90 12.40
N ASP A 12 21.61 0.42 12.29
CA ASP A 12 20.81 1.29 13.13
C ASP A 12 19.36 0.80 13.10
N GLU A 13 18.74 0.56 14.27
CA GLU A 13 17.38 -0.01 14.36
C GLU A 13 16.39 0.88 13.59
N ASP A 14 16.60 2.19 13.62
CA ASP A 14 15.84 3.18 12.85
C ASP A 14 15.93 2.95 11.33
N THR A 15 17.09 2.53 10.81
CA THR A 15 17.26 2.22 9.38
C THR A 15 16.50 0.96 8.98
N ASN A 16 16.41 -0.05 9.86
CA ASN A 16 15.64 -1.26 9.57
C ASN A 16 14.14 -0.96 9.50
N ASP A 17 13.63 -0.10 10.38
CA ASP A 17 12.22 0.28 10.38
C ASP A 17 11.84 1.04 9.12
N GLU A 18 12.67 2.00 8.68
CA GLU A 18 12.46 2.71 7.42
C GLU A 18 12.45 1.75 6.22
N VAL A 19 13.40 0.81 6.16
CA VAL A 19 13.46 -0.17 5.08
C VAL A 19 12.24 -1.10 5.11
N ASN A 20 11.83 -1.57 6.27
CA ASN A 20 10.64 -2.41 6.41
C ASN A 20 9.37 -1.68 5.96
N VAL A 21 9.26 -0.38 6.27
CA VAL A 21 8.16 0.47 5.82
C VAL A 21 8.15 0.61 4.30
N LEU A 22 9.31 0.82 3.67
CA LEU A 22 9.44 0.91 2.21
C LEU A 22 9.10 -0.40 1.51
N ILE A 23 9.55 -1.54 2.05
CA ILE A 23 9.21 -2.87 1.55
C ILE A 23 7.71 -3.11 1.69
N PHE A 24 7.13 -2.76 2.83
CA PHE A 24 5.69 -2.89 3.05
C PHE A 24 4.87 -2.05 2.09
N ASP A 25 5.26 -0.79 1.84
CA ASP A 25 4.59 0.08 0.87
C ASP A 25 4.60 -0.53 -0.54
N TYR A 26 5.72 -1.13 -0.92
CA TYR A 26 5.86 -1.82 -2.20
C TYR A 26 4.96 -3.05 -2.28
N ILE A 27 5.08 -3.97 -1.32
CA ILE A 27 4.34 -5.24 -1.32
C ILE A 27 2.83 -4.99 -1.23
N ILE A 28 2.39 -4.02 -0.43
CA ILE A 28 0.96 -3.73 -0.30
C ILE A 28 0.38 -3.16 -1.60
N CYS A 29 1.12 -2.32 -2.31
CA CYS A 29 0.68 -1.86 -3.63
C CYS A 29 0.55 -3.01 -4.62
N LEU A 30 1.49 -3.96 -4.66
CA LEU A 30 1.37 -5.17 -5.48
C LEU A 30 0.13 -5.99 -5.09
N ALA A 31 -0.10 -6.17 -3.80
CA ALA A 31 -1.23 -6.93 -3.30
C ALA A 31 -2.57 -6.27 -3.59
N ILE A 32 -2.66 -4.93 -3.53
CA ILE A 32 -3.84 -4.17 -3.95
C ILE A 32 -4.13 -4.41 -5.43
N HIS A 33 -3.12 -4.30 -6.30
CA HIS A 33 -3.27 -4.56 -7.73
C HIS A 33 -3.80 -5.98 -7.99
N ALA A 34 -3.17 -6.99 -7.39
CA ALA A 34 -3.59 -8.38 -7.54
C ALA A 34 -5.01 -8.63 -7.00
N ALA A 35 -5.37 -8.05 -5.84
CA ALA A 35 -6.72 -8.17 -5.28
C ALA A 35 -7.78 -7.53 -6.17
N MET A 36 -7.48 -6.36 -6.76
CA MET A 36 -8.38 -5.66 -7.67
C MET A 36 -8.59 -6.42 -8.98
N ASP A 37 -7.53 -7.02 -9.54
CA ASP A 37 -7.62 -7.86 -10.73
C ASP A 37 -8.54 -9.08 -10.48
N VAL A 38 -8.34 -9.78 -9.37
CA VAL A 38 -9.21 -10.90 -8.96
C VAL A 38 -10.65 -10.43 -8.76
N ALA A 39 -10.85 -9.28 -8.10
CA ALA A 39 -12.17 -8.70 -7.88
C ALA A 39 -12.89 -8.30 -9.19
N GLN A 40 -12.17 -8.11 -10.28
CA GLN A 40 -12.74 -7.87 -11.60
C GLN A 40 -12.94 -9.15 -12.42
N GLY A 41 -12.62 -10.31 -11.85
CA GLY A 41 -12.74 -11.62 -12.52
C GLY A 41 -11.53 -11.99 -13.37
N ASN A 42 -10.42 -11.26 -13.26
CA ASN A 42 -9.17 -11.61 -13.94
C ASN A 42 -8.39 -12.64 -13.11
N THR A 43 -7.72 -13.58 -13.77
CA THR A 43 -6.73 -14.43 -13.11
C THR A 43 -5.46 -13.62 -12.89
N GLY A 44 -5.21 -13.22 -11.64
CA GLY A 44 -4.02 -12.46 -11.28
C GLY A 44 -2.73 -13.23 -11.58
N GLU A 45 -1.69 -12.50 -11.99
CA GLU A 45 -0.34 -13.05 -12.18
C GLU A 45 0.31 -13.46 -10.85
N TRP A 46 -0.11 -12.83 -9.77
CA TRP A 46 0.48 -12.96 -8.45
C TRP A 46 -0.27 -13.97 -7.57
N ASP A 47 0.48 -14.77 -6.84
CA ASP A 47 -0.06 -15.64 -5.80
C ASP A 47 -0.54 -14.79 -4.60
N MET A 48 -1.86 -14.64 -4.50
CA MET A 48 -2.50 -13.90 -3.41
C MET A 48 -2.21 -14.50 -2.03
N SER A 49 -2.01 -15.82 -1.93
CA SER A 49 -1.70 -16.46 -0.65
C SER A 49 -0.29 -16.05 -0.17
N TRP A 50 0.68 -16.04 -1.08
CA TRP A 50 2.03 -15.56 -0.81
C TRP A 50 2.07 -14.08 -0.44
N LEU A 51 1.30 -13.23 -1.13
CA LEU A 51 1.20 -11.81 -0.82
C LEU A 51 0.60 -11.56 0.57
N GLU A 52 -0.49 -12.26 0.91
CA GLU A 52 -1.11 -12.17 2.23
C GLU A 52 -0.17 -12.63 3.35
N ASP A 53 0.56 -13.74 3.15
CA ASP A 53 1.52 -14.25 4.11
C ASP A 53 2.70 -13.29 4.30
N THR A 54 3.20 -12.71 3.21
CA THR A 54 4.29 -11.71 3.24
C THR A 54 3.85 -10.44 3.95
N LEU A 55 2.65 -9.93 3.67
CA LEU A 55 2.09 -8.76 4.36
C LEU A 55 1.90 -9.03 5.86
N ARG A 56 1.48 -10.24 6.22
CA ARG A 56 1.34 -10.66 7.63
C ARG A 56 2.69 -10.71 8.34
N ALA A 57 3.71 -11.26 7.69
CA ALA A 57 5.06 -11.31 8.24
C ALA A 57 5.63 -9.88 8.43
N LEU A 58 5.53 -9.02 7.42
CA LEU A 58 5.97 -7.62 7.52
C LEU A 58 5.21 -6.86 8.59
N ARG A 59 3.90 -7.10 8.72
CA ARG A 59 3.10 -6.47 9.78
C ARG A 59 3.55 -6.83 11.19
N SER A 60 4.16 -8.00 11.38
CA SER A 60 4.66 -8.43 12.70
C SER A 60 5.94 -7.71 13.14
N VAL A 61 6.68 -7.11 12.19
CA VAL A 61 7.93 -6.38 12.45
C VAL A 61 7.79 -4.87 12.31
N LEU A 62 6.63 -4.37 11.87
CA LEU A 62 6.36 -2.96 11.71
C LEU A 62 5.71 -2.34 12.96
N PRO A 63 5.83 -1.01 13.12
CA PRO A 63 5.00 -0.28 14.08
C PRO A 63 3.50 -0.53 13.86
N PRO A 64 2.68 -0.37 14.90
CA PRO A 64 1.23 -0.42 14.79
C PRO A 64 0.70 0.42 13.63
N ILE A 65 -0.33 -0.06 12.91
CA ILE A 65 -0.92 0.62 11.73
C ILE A 65 -1.14 2.12 11.99
N LYS A 66 -1.72 2.46 13.14
CA LYS A 66 -2.06 3.83 13.55
C LYS A 66 -0.86 4.78 13.65
N GLU A 67 0.35 4.23 13.80
CA GLU A 67 1.61 4.97 13.92
C GLU A 67 2.34 5.09 12.56
N LEU A 68 1.90 4.36 11.53
CA LEU A 68 2.44 4.50 10.19
C LEU A 68 1.97 5.80 9.51
N PRO A 69 2.68 6.28 8.48
CA PRO A 69 2.20 7.35 7.61
C PRO A 69 0.76 7.13 7.14
N VAL A 70 -0.04 8.21 7.09
CA VAL A 70 -1.47 8.15 6.73
C VAL A 70 -1.68 7.44 5.39
N ASP A 71 -0.83 7.68 4.40
CA ASP A 71 -0.90 7.02 3.09
C ASP A 71 -0.82 5.49 3.18
N LEU A 72 0.01 4.97 4.08
CA LEU A 72 0.13 3.54 4.31
C LEU A 72 -1.08 2.97 5.07
N GLN A 73 -1.68 3.75 5.95
CA GLN A 73 -2.94 3.37 6.59
C GLN A 73 -4.06 3.26 5.56
N ILE A 74 -4.14 4.23 4.64
CA ILE A 74 -5.11 4.23 3.55
C ILE A 74 -4.87 3.04 2.63
N LYS A 75 -3.63 2.80 2.18
CA LYS A 75 -3.28 1.63 1.36
C LYS A 75 -3.65 0.32 2.05
N ALA A 76 -3.44 0.21 3.37
CA ALA A 76 -3.85 -0.96 4.13
C ALA A 76 -5.37 -1.16 4.14
N GLN A 77 -6.16 -0.10 4.30
CA GLN A 77 -7.61 -0.18 4.23
C GLN A 77 -8.11 -0.48 2.82
N VAL A 78 -7.50 0.10 1.78
CA VAL A 78 -7.81 -0.23 0.38
C VAL A 78 -7.56 -1.72 0.12
N PHE A 79 -6.42 -2.25 0.57
CA PHE A 79 -6.11 -3.67 0.46
C PHE A 79 -7.17 -4.54 1.14
N GLU A 80 -7.53 -4.24 2.38
CA GLU A 80 -8.54 -5.02 3.09
C GLU A 80 -9.90 -5.01 2.39
N ILE A 81 -10.36 -3.85 1.91
CA ILE A 81 -11.62 -3.77 1.15
C ILE A 81 -11.51 -4.60 -0.14
N ALA A 82 -10.44 -4.44 -0.91
CA ALA A 82 -10.22 -5.19 -2.16
C ALA A 82 -10.13 -6.70 -1.91
N ARG A 83 -9.43 -7.13 -0.85
CA ARG A 83 -9.28 -8.52 -0.42
C ARG A 83 -10.61 -9.15 0.00
N VAL A 84 -11.47 -8.36 0.64
CA VAL A 84 -12.81 -8.82 1.03
C VAL A 84 -13.69 -8.99 -0.20
N LEU A 85 -13.62 -8.06 -1.15
CA LEU A 85 -14.34 -8.17 -2.42
C LEU A 85 -13.86 -9.34 -3.28
N SER A 86 -12.55 -9.62 -3.30
CA SER A 86 -11.99 -10.71 -4.11
C SER A 86 -12.35 -12.13 -3.62
N LYS A 87 -12.90 -12.26 -2.39
CA LYS A 87 -13.32 -13.54 -1.83
C LYS A 87 -14.71 -13.96 -2.34
N ALA A 88 -14.87 -15.26 -2.57
CA ALA A 88 -16.14 -15.85 -3.02
C ALA A 88 -17.28 -15.72 -1.99
N SER A 89 -16.94 -15.55 -0.71
CA SER A 89 -17.90 -15.30 0.37
C SER A 89 -17.98 -13.80 0.63
N TYR A 90 -19.12 -13.21 0.27
CA TYR A 90 -19.37 -11.79 0.53
C TYR A 90 -19.49 -11.56 2.05
N PRO A 91 -18.79 -10.55 2.60
CA PRO A 91 -18.92 -10.19 4.02
C PRO A 91 -20.34 -9.70 4.35
N GLY A 92 -20.67 -9.67 5.63
CA GLY A 92 -21.93 -9.06 6.07
C GLY A 92 -21.97 -7.55 5.76
N PRO A 93 -23.14 -6.97 5.43
CA PRO A 93 -23.26 -5.53 5.16
C PRO A 93 -22.73 -4.63 6.29
N ALA A 94 -22.82 -5.09 7.54
CA ALA A 94 -22.33 -4.36 8.71
C ALA A 94 -20.79 -4.25 8.74
N GLU A 95 -20.09 -5.34 8.41
CA GLU A 95 -18.62 -5.37 8.39
C GLU A 95 -18.08 -4.42 7.32
N LEU A 96 -18.67 -4.45 6.12
CA LEU A 96 -18.31 -3.54 5.03
C LEU A 96 -18.62 -2.08 5.37
N ALA A 97 -19.73 -1.80 6.03
CA ALA A 97 -20.10 -0.45 6.44
C ALA A 97 -19.12 0.11 7.49
N GLU A 98 -18.64 -0.73 8.41
CA GLU A 98 -17.60 -0.36 9.38
C GLU A 98 -16.29 -0.06 8.67
N MET A 99 -15.82 -0.97 7.81
CA MET A 99 -14.60 -0.77 7.00
C MET A 99 -14.65 0.54 6.20
N ALA A 100 -15.78 0.80 5.52
CA ALA A 100 -15.98 2.02 4.74
C ALA A 100 -15.96 3.30 5.60
N SER A 101 -16.50 3.23 6.83
CA SER A 101 -16.53 4.36 7.75
C SER A 101 -15.13 4.68 8.29
N THR A 102 -14.39 3.66 8.70
CA THR A 102 -12.98 3.81 9.12
C THR A 102 -12.13 4.36 7.98
N PHE A 103 -12.34 3.84 6.75
CA PHE A 103 -11.65 4.31 5.56
C PHE A 103 -11.86 5.80 5.26
N VAL A 104 -13.10 6.27 5.27
CA VAL A 104 -13.42 7.69 5.10
C VAL A 104 -12.75 8.54 6.18
N SER A 105 -12.79 8.08 7.44
CA SER A 105 -12.15 8.81 8.54
C SER A 105 -10.64 8.95 8.36
N THR A 106 -9.97 7.90 7.89
CA THR A 106 -8.52 7.93 7.65
C THR A 106 -8.17 8.82 6.46
N CYS A 107 -8.93 8.76 5.36
CA CYS A 107 -8.74 9.66 4.21
C CYS A 107 -8.91 11.14 4.60
N ASN A 108 -9.89 11.46 5.43
CA ASN A 108 -10.12 12.82 5.93
C ASN A 108 -8.95 13.35 6.78
N ALA A 109 -8.18 12.49 7.42
CA ALA A 109 -7.02 12.89 8.21
C ALA A 109 -5.90 13.52 7.36
N LYS A 110 -5.83 13.18 6.06
CA LYS A 110 -4.84 13.74 5.12
C LYS A 110 -5.14 15.19 4.71
N LYS A 111 -6.37 15.68 4.96
CA LYS A 111 -6.83 17.04 4.61
C LYS A 111 -6.71 17.37 3.11
N GLU A 112 -6.92 16.35 2.26
CA GLU A 112 -6.97 16.49 0.80
C GLU A 112 -8.42 16.33 0.33
N ASP A 113 -9.01 17.42 -0.18
CA ASP A 113 -10.44 17.46 -0.54
C ASP A 113 -10.82 16.39 -1.59
N MET A 114 -9.96 16.19 -2.59
CA MET A 114 -10.19 15.20 -3.64
C MET A 114 -10.13 13.77 -3.11
N LEU A 115 -9.24 13.48 -2.16
CA LEU A 115 -9.12 12.17 -1.55
C LEU A 115 -10.33 11.86 -0.66
N ALA A 116 -10.78 12.86 0.12
CA ALA A 116 -12.00 12.76 0.93
C ALA A 116 -13.23 12.48 0.06
N LEU A 117 -13.37 13.16 -1.08
CA LEU A 117 -14.48 12.97 -2.01
C LEU A 117 -14.52 11.53 -2.56
N HIS A 118 -13.40 11.01 -3.05
CA HIS A 118 -13.34 9.63 -3.57
C HIS A 118 -13.54 8.59 -2.47
N ALA A 119 -13.08 8.86 -1.24
CA ALA A 119 -13.34 7.98 -0.12
C ALA A 119 -14.85 7.90 0.22
N MET A 120 -15.56 9.05 0.17
CA MET A 120 -17.00 9.07 0.33
C MET A 120 -17.74 8.33 -0.78
N GLU A 121 -17.22 8.39 -2.01
CA GLU A 121 -17.75 7.64 -3.15
C GLU A 121 -17.62 6.13 -2.96
N VAL A 122 -16.43 5.65 -2.55
CA VAL A 122 -16.21 4.24 -2.17
C VAL A 122 -17.23 3.81 -1.11
N ALA A 123 -17.38 4.59 -0.04
CA ALA A 123 -18.31 4.27 1.03
C ALA A 123 -19.78 4.29 0.57
N SER A 124 -20.14 5.16 -0.37
CA SER A 124 -21.46 5.19 -0.99
C SER A 124 -21.72 3.92 -1.80
N HIS A 125 -20.76 3.51 -2.64
CA HIS A 125 -20.88 2.28 -3.42
C HIS A 125 -21.00 1.04 -2.53
N ILE A 126 -20.23 0.98 -1.44
CA ILE A 126 -20.32 -0.12 -0.47
C ILE A 126 -21.69 -0.16 0.20
N ARG A 127 -22.19 0.97 0.71
CA ARG A 127 -23.49 1.04 1.42
C ARG A 127 -24.69 0.76 0.52
N ASN A 128 -24.59 1.12 -0.75
CA ASN A 128 -25.67 0.92 -1.72
C ASN A 128 -25.61 -0.43 -2.42
N GLU A 129 -24.70 -1.34 -1.98
CA GLU A 129 -24.50 -2.65 -2.61
C GLU A 129 -24.25 -2.54 -4.12
N SER A 130 -23.52 -1.50 -4.54
CA SER A 130 -23.11 -1.33 -5.93
C SER A 130 -22.31 -2.55 -6.40
N SER A 131 -22.20 -2.70 -7.73
CA SER A 131 -21.38 -3.77 -8.30
C SER A 131 -19.94 -3.70 -7.76
N GLN A 132 -19.34 -4.88 -7.59
CA GLN A 132 -17.94 -5.02 -7.21
C GLN A 132 -17.01 -4.17 -8.08
N THR A 133 -17.27 -4.12 -9.39
CA THR A 133 -16.55 -3.28 -10.35
C THR A 133 -16.61 -1.79 -10.00
N ALA A 134 -17.76 -1.28 -9.57
CA ALA A 134 -17.89 0.13 -9.18
C ALA A 134 -17.06 0.45 -7.94
N VAL A 135 -17.08 -0.43 -6.93
CA VAL A 135 -16.27 -0.25 -5.72
C VAL A 135 -14.78 -0.30 -6.06
N VAL A 136 -14.34 -1.28 -6.87
CA VAL A 136 -12.94 -1.40 -7.31
C VAL A 136 -12.50 -0.16 -8.07
N ASN A 137 -13.32 0.36 -8.99
CA ASN A 137 -12.97 1.57 -9.75
C ASN A 137 -12.81 2.79 -8.83
N SER A 138 -13.67 2.97 -7.83
CA SER A 138 -13.51 4.07 -6.87
C SER A 138 -12.27 3.89 -5.98
N LEU A 139 -11.93 2.66 -5.59
CA LEU A 139 -10.68 2.37 -4.86
C LEU A 139 -9.44 2.66 -5.71
N LEU A 140 -9.48 2.38 -7.02
CA LEU A 140 -8.41 2.75 -7.96
C LEU A 140 -8.23 4.27 -8.03
N SER A 141 -9.32 5.04 -8.09
CA SER A 141 -9.25 6.50 -8.06
C SER A 141 -8.59 7.01 -6.78
N VAL A 142 -8.86 6.38 -5.62
CA VAL A 142 -8.15 6.70 -4.37
C VAL A 142 -6.66 6.39 -4.48
N MET A 143 -6.29 5.21 -4.97
CA MET A 143 -4.88 4.81 -5.12
C MET A 143 -4.10 5.74 -6.06
N GLN A 144 -4.75 6.31 -7.08
CA GLN A 144 -4.14 7.27 -8.00
C GLN A 144 -3.82 8.63 -7.34
N LEU A 145 -4.47 8.97 -6.24
CA LEU A 145 -4.21 10.19 -5.47
C LEU A 145 -3.11 10.01 -4.42
N LEU A 146 -2.70 8.77 -4.13
CA LEU A 146 -1.62 8.49 -3.18
C LEU A 146 -0.27 8.42 -3.90
N ALA A 147 0.79 8.80 -3.19
CA ALA A 147 2.13 8.71 -3.74
C ALA A 147 2.49 7.23 -4.03
N PRO A 148 3.01 6.92 -5.24
CA PRO A 148 3.45 5.57 -5.55
C PRO A 148 4.67 5.21 -4.69
N PRO A 149 4.84 3.92 -4.30
CA PRO A 149 5.99 3.50 -3.51
C PRO A 149 7.32 3.85 -4.19
N ILE A 150 8.30 4.31 -3.41
CA ILE A 150 9.63 4.70 -3.92
C ILE A 150 10.28 3.55 -4.71
N LEU A 151 10.12 2.31 -4.26
CA LEU A 151 10.65 1.13 -4.96
C LEU A 151 10.02 0.95 -6.36
N ILE A 152 8.71 1.17 -6.51
CA ILE A 152 8.05 1.16 -7.84
C ILE A 152 8.56 2.30 -8.73
N GLN A 153 8.78 3.49 -8.15
CA GLN A 153 9.31 4.64 -8.88
C GLN A 153 10.74 4.38 -9.41
N LEU A 154 11.58 3.71 -8.61
CA LEU A 154 12.94 3.29 -8.97
C LEU A 154 12.95 2.26 -10.12
N GLU A 155 12.05 1.27 -10.05
CA GLU A 155 11.86 0.28 -11.12
C GLU A 155 11.46 0.95 -12.43
N ARG A 156 10.53 1.91 -12.38
CA ARG A 156 10.05 2.68 -13.54
C ARG A 156 11.05 3.74 -14.04
N GLY A 157 12.12 3.99 -13.28
CA GLY A 157 13.18 4.93 -13.62
C GLY A 157 12.75 6.40 -13.57
N ARG A 158 11.74 6.72 -12.75
CA ARG A 158 11.29 8.09 -12.51
C ARG A 158 10.90 8.25 -11.05
N LEU A 159 11.85 8.75 -10.26
CA LEU A 159 11.59 9.21 -8.89
C LEU A 159 10.87 10.55 -8.91
N GLU A 160 9.94 10.74 -7.99
CA GLU A 160 9.27 12.00 -7.76
C GLU A 160 10.28 13.10 -7.42
N GLY A 161 10.05 14.30 -7.96
CA GLY A 161 11.00 15.40 -7.88
C GLY A 161 12.20 15.30 -8.83
N LEU A 162 12.42 14.16 -9.50
CA LEU A 162 13.49 13.98 -10.49
C LEU A 162 12.94 13.65 -11.87
N ASN A 163 13.63 14.12 -12.92
CA ASN A 163 13.41 13.64 -14.27
C ASN A 163 14.09 12.27 -14.50
N ARG A 164 13.82 11.65 -15.65
CA ARG A 164 14.35 10.32 -15.99
C ARG A 164 15.88 10.31 -16.02
N ASN A 165 16.53 11.35 -16.54
CA ASN A 165 17.99 11.42 -16.61
C ASN A 165 18.59 11.56 -15.20
N GLU A 166 18.01 12.42 -14.36
CA GLU A 166 18.42 12.60 -12.97
C GLU A 166 18.27 11.31 -12.16
N THR A 167 17.15 10.59 -12.34
CA THR A 167 16.92 9.29 -11.71
C THR A 167 17.98 8.27 -12.15
N GLN A 168 18.32 8.22 -13.44
CA GLN A 168 19.36 7.32 -13.96
C GLN A 168 20.77 7.69 -13.47
N GLN A 169 21.05 8.99 -13.33
CA GLN A 169 22.31 9.45 -12.73
C GLN A 169 22.40 9.03 -11.26
N LEU A 170 21.32 9.17 -10.50
CA LEU A 170 21.27 8.71 -9.11
C LEU A 170 21.49 7.20 -9.02
N LYS A 171 20.73 6.42 -9.79
CA LYS A 171 20.85 4.95 -9.87
C LYS A 171 22.30 4.50 -10.13
N ARG A 172 22.98 5.11 -11.10
CA ARG A 172 24.41 4.86 -11.37
C ARG A 172 25.32 5.23 -10.20
N ARG A 173 25.07 6.35 -9.52
CA ARG A 173 25.87 6.80 -8.36
C ARG A 173 25.75 5.85 -7.17
N ILE A 174 24.60 5.20 -6.99
CA ILE A 174 24.32 4.29 -5.87
C ILE A 174 24.46 2.80 -6.23
N GLY A 175 24.96 2.48 -7.43
CA GLY A 175 25.24 1.10 -7.85
C GLY A 175 24.01 0.28 -8.26
N MET A 176 22.86 0.90 -8.50
CA MET A 176 21.67 0.25 -9.06
C MET A 176 21.71 0.41 -10.59
N VAL A 177 22.21 -0.59 -11.32
CA VAL A 177 22.43 -0.51 -12.78
C VAL A 177 21.13 -0.71 -13.56
#